data_AF-K9KCL9-F1
#
_entry.id   AF-K9KCL9-F1
#
_cell.length_a   1.000
_cell.length_b   1.000
_cell.length_c   1.000
_cell.angle_alpha   90.00
_cell.angle_beta   90.00
_cell.angle_gamma   90.00
#
_symmetry.space_group_name_H-M   'P 1'
#
loop_
_entity.id
_entity.type
_entity.pdbx_description
1 polymer ?
#
loop_
_entity_poly.entity_id
_entity_poly.type
_entity_poly.pdbx_seq_one_letter_code
_entity_poly.pdbx_strand_id
1 'polypeptide(L)'
;SVIIPIKLSNAITTSNPWICVSGELGDTGVMQIPKNLLEMTFECQNLGKLTTVQIGHDNSGLLAKWLVDCVMVRNEITGHTYRFPCGRWLGKGIDDGSLERILIGELMTSAADEDLVKQCRTPPQQKSPTTARRLSITSLTGKNAKPNAGQIQEGIGEAVNNIVKHFHKPEKERGSLTLLLCGENGLVAALEQVFHHGFKSARIFHKNVFIWDFIERAVAYFETTDQILDSEDDVLIQKSSCKTFCHYVNAINTAPRNIGKDGKFQIFVCLGTRDRLLPQWIPLLAECPAITRMYEESALLRDRMTVNSLIRILQAIQDFTIVLEGSLIKGVDV
;
A
#
# COMPACT_ATOMS: atom_id res chain seq x y z
N SER A 1 -14.51 6.05 -24.75
CA SER A 1 -15.18 5.26 -23.69
C SER A 1 -14.14 4.47 -22.93
N VAL A 2 -14.37 4.20 -21.64
CA VAL A 2 -13.56 3.27 -20.84
C VAL A 2 -14.49 2.18 -20.35
N ILE A 3 -14.16 0.92 -20.64
CA ILE A 3 -14.94 -0.23 -20.19
C ILE A 3 -14.24 -0.80 -18.96
N ILE A 4 -14.96 -0.89 -17.84
CA ILE A 4 -14.46 -1.53 -16.62
C ILE A 4 -15.25 -2.82 -16.36
N PRO A 5 -14.70 -3.98 -16.76
CA PRO A 5 -15.10 -5.23 -16.15
C PRO A 5 -14.62 -5.27 -14.68
N ILE A 6 -15.55 -5.21 -13.73
CA ILE A 6 -15.27 -5.32 -12.30
C ILE A 6 -15.50 -6.76 -11.86
N LYS A 7 -14.43 -7.54 -11.73
CA LYS A 7 -14.54 -8.91 -11.21
C LYS A 7 -14.69 -8.89 -9.69
N LEU A 8 -15.93 -8.85 -9.21
CA LEU A 8 -16.26 -8.99 -7.80
C LEU A 8 -16.38 -10.46 -7.42
N SER A 9 -15.87 -10.81 -6.24
CA SER A 9 -16.27 -12.08 -5.62
C SER A 9 -17.77 -12.01 -5.29
N ASN A 10 -18.48 -13.15 -5.37
CA ASN A 10 -19.95 -13.31 -5.27
C ASN A 10 -20.64 -12.80 -3.98
N ALA A 11 -20.02 -11.93 -3.19
CA ALA A 11 -20.63 -11.32 -2.02
C ALA A 11 -21.55 -10.15 -2.45
N ILE A 12 -22.86 -10.35 -2.28
CA ILE A 12 -23.86 -9.27 -2.33
C ILE A 12 -23.54 -8.30 -1.18
N THR A 13 -22.89 -7.18 -1.51
CA THR A 13 -22.69 -6.10 -0.54
C THR A 13 -23.94 -5.23 -0.48
N THR A 14 -24.42 -4.91 0.72
CA THR A 14 -25.55 -3.98 0.90
C THR A 14 -25.13 -2.52 0.81
N SER A 15 -23.83 -2.27 0.89
CA SER A 15 -23.25 -0.92 0.88
C SER A 15 -23.32 -0.28 -0.51
N ASN A 16 -22.96 1.01 -0.60
CA ASN A 16 -22.92 1.74 -1.87
C ASN A 16 -21.45 1.81 -2.35
N PRO A 17 -21.04 0.93 -3.28
CA PRO A 17 -19.69 0.92 -3.80
C PRO A 17 -19.46 2.06 -4.81
N TRP A 18 -18.23 2.54 -4.87
CA TRP A 18 -17.78 3.56 -5.78
C TRP A 18 -16.36 3.29 -6.27
N ILE A 19 -16.01 3.91 -7.40
CA ILE A 19 -14.71 3.77 -8.06
C ILE A 19 -14.25 5.09 -8.66
N CYS A 20 -12.94 5.32 -8.68
CA CYS A 20 -12.28 6.43 -9.36
C CYS A 20 -11.06 5.89 -10.10
N VAL A 21 -10.98 6.10 -11.42
CA VAL A 21 -9.84 5.67 -12.24
C VAL A 21 -8.96 6.87 -12.55
N SER A 22 -7.66 6.73 -12.36
CA SER A 22 -6.67 7.76 -12.66
C SER A 22 -5.68 7.28 -13.71
N GLY A 23 -5.18 8.22 -14.51
CA GLY A 23 -4.10 8.01 -15.47
C GLY A 23 -3.26 9.27 -15.65
N GLU A 24 -2.34 9.23 -16.62
CA GLU A 24 -1.38 10.31 -16.92
C GLU A 24 -2.05 11.68 -17.17
N LEU A 25 -3.29 11.70 -17.66
CA LEU A 25 -3.99 12.94 -18.07
C LEU A 25 -5.07 13.42 -17.08
N GLY A 26 -5.31 12.68 -15.98
CA GLY A 26 -6.31 13.05 -14.97
C GLY A 26 -7.05 11.85 -14.40
N ASP A 27 -8.21 12.10 -13.81
CA ASP A 27 -9.07 11.08 -13.21
C ASP A 27 -10.55 11.23 -13.59
N THR A 28 -11.32 10.17 -13.37
CA THR A 28 -12.75 10.12 -13.68
C THR A 28 -13.63 10.87 -12.68
N GLY A 29 -13.07 11.30 -11.55
CA GLY A 29 -13.84 11.55 -10.35
C GLY A 29 -14.46 10.26 -9.78
N VAL A 30 -15.22 10.42 -8.69
CA VAL A 30 -15.93 9.31 -8.04
C VAL A 30 -17.15 8.92 -8.86
N MET A 31 -17.19 7.67 -9.30
CA MET A 31 -18.30 7.05 -10.01
C MET A 31 -18.97 6.01 -9.10
N GLN A 32 -20.29 6.04 -9.02
CA GLN A 32 -21.05 5.04 -8.27
C GLN A 32 -21.10 3.73 -9.07
N ILE A 33 -20.80 2.61 -8.40
CA ILE A 33 -20.96 1.28 -8.98
C ILE A 33 -22.39 0.81 -8.66
N PRO A 34 -23.22 0.52 -9.68
CA PRO A 34 -24.53 -0.08 -9.44
C PRO A 34 -24.41 -1.37 -8.63
N LYS A 35 -25.27 -1.55 -7.64
CA LYS A 35 -25.24 -2.75 -6.78
C LYS A 35 -25.41 -4.01 -7.64
N ASN A 36 -24.62 -5.04 -7.34
CA ASN A 36 -24.65 -6.35 -8.00
C ASN A 36 -24.25 -6.35 -9.48
N LEU A 37 -23.60 -5.30 -9.97
CA LEU A 37 -23.10 -5.24 -11.34
C LEU A 37 -21.61 -5.65 -11.37
N LEU A 38 -21.27 -6.60 -12.25
CA LEU A 38 -19.91 -7.11 -12.45
C LEU A 38 -19.19 -6.42 -13.62
N GLU A 39 -19.90 -5.63 -14.42
CA GLU A 39 -19.32 -4.94 -15.57
C GLU A 39 -20.04 -3.63 -15.79
N MET A 40 -19.28 -2.54 -15.90
CA MET A 40 -19.82 -1.23 -16.19
C MET A 40 -18.97 -0.52 -17.25
N THR A 41 -19.64 0.25 -18.10
CA THR A 41 -18.99 1.15 -19.05
C THR A 41 -19.33 2.57 -18.66
N PHE A 42 -18.36 3.47 -18.76
CA PHE A 42 -18.61 4.89 -18.65
C PHE A 42 -17.84 5.66 -19.72
N GLU A 43 -18.37 6.85 -19.99
CA GLU A 43 -17.71 7.82 -20.84
C GLU A 43 -16.97 8.81 -19.94
N CYS A 44 -15.68 8.98 -20.20
CA CYS A 44 -14.84 9.96 -19.54
C CYS A 44 -13.88 10.58 -20.56
N GLN A 45 -13.20 11.65 -20.14
CA GLN A 45 -12.10 12.21 -20.91
C GLN A 45 -10.97 11.19 -21.07
N ASN A 46 -10.10 11.41 -22.06
CA ASN A 46 -8.92 10.56 -22.24
C ASN A 46 -8.00 10.68 -21.01
N LEU A 47 -7.81 9.57 -20.29
CA LEU A 47 -6.97 9.52 -19.10
C LEU A 47 -5.50 9.18 -19.42
N GLY A 48 -5.16 8.92 -20.69
CA GLY A 48 -3.83 8.43 -21.08
C GLY A 48 -3.58 7.00 -20.61
N LYS A 49 -2.33 6.68 -20.23
CA LYS A 49 -2.04 5.39 -19.58
C LYS A 49 -2.62 5.40 -18.18
N LEU A 50 -3.36 4.34 -17.85
CA LEU A 50 -3.99 4.20 -16.54
C LEU A 50 -2.94 3.82 -15.50
N THR A 51 -3.02 4.42 -14.32
CA THR A 51 -2.02 4.27 -13.25
C THR A 51 -2.62 3.66 -11.99
N THR A 52 -3.77 4.17 -11.54
CA THR A 52 -4.39 3.77 -10.28
C THR A 52 -5.91 3.66 -10.37
N VAL A 53 -6.47 2.79 -9.53
CA VAL A 53 -7.91 2.70 -9.28
C VAL A 53 -8.15 2.85 -7.79
N GLN A 54 -8.93 3.85 -7.40
CA GLN A 54 -9.46 3.94 -6.05
C GLN A 54 -10.83 3.27 -6.02
N ILE A 55 -11.03 2.31 -5.13
CA ILE A 55 -12.29 1.58 -4.97
C ILE A 55 -12.69 1.58 -3.51
N GLY A 56 -13.97 1.81 -3.22
CA GLY A 56 -14.45 1.89 -1.85
C GLY A 56 -15.95 1.79 -1.71
N HIS A 57 -16.42 1.89 -0.49
CA HIS A 57 -17.85 1.88 -0.17
C HIS A 57 -18.15 2.68 1.09
N ASP A 58 -19.42 3.03 1.28
CA ASP A 58 -19.89 3.86 2.42
C ASP A 58 -20.14 3.09 3.72
N ASN A 59 -19.87 1.78 3.73
CA ASN A 59 -20.14 0.87 4.86
C ASN A 59 -21.63 0.83 5.30
N SER A 60 -22.57 1.18 4.42
CA SER A 60 -24.00 1.12 4.75
C SER A 60 -24.57 -0.31 4.69
N GLY A 61 -25.65 -0.54 5.45
CA GLY A 61 -26.37 -1.81 5.50
C GLY A 61 -25.71 -2.89 6.35
N LEU A 62 -26.42 -4.02 6.51
CA LEU A 62 -26.05 -5.11 7.42
C LEU A 62 -24.90 -6.00 6.89
N LEU A 63 -24.75 -6.07 5.56
CA LEU A 63 -23.73 -6.87 4.86
C LEU A 63 -22.80 -5.95 4.08
N ALA A 64 -22.24 -4.95 4.77
CA ALA A 64 -21.39 -3.94 4.16
C ALA A 64 -20.02 -4.48 3.69
N LYS A 65 -19.54 -5.59 4.29
CA LYS A 65 -18.23 -6.16 4.00
C LYS A 65 -18.15 -6.64 2.55
N TRP A 66 -17.10 -6.24 1.86
CA TRP A 66 -16.96 -6.46 0.42
C TRP A 66 -15.56 -6.98 0.10
N LEU A 67 -15.48 -8.17 -0.51
CA LEU A 67 -14.22 -8.76 -0.95
C LEU A 67 -13.99 -8.41 -2.43
N VAL A 68 -12.95 -7.64 -2.69
CA VAL A 68 -12.53 -7.24 -4.03
C VAL A 68 -11.33 -8.08 -4.44
N ASP A 69 -11.47 -8.86 -5.52
CA ASP A 69 -10.40 -9.70 -6.06
C ASP A 69 -9.47 -8.87 -6.95
N CYS A 70 -9.97 -8.35 -8.06
CA CYS A 70 -9.29 -7.37 -8.89
C CYS A 70 -10.28 -6.48 -9.64
N VAL A 71 -9.80 -5.34 -10.13
CA VAL A 71 -10.51 -4.51 -11.11
C VAL A 71 -9.78 -4.62 -12.44
N MET A 72 -10.52 -4.83 -13.54
CA MET A 72 -9.96 -4.81 -14.89
C MET A 72 -10.49 -3.56 -15.60
N VAL A 73 -9.62 -2.81 -16.27
CA VAL A 73 -10.01 -1.60 -17.00
C VAL A 73 -9.46 -1.66 -18.41
N ARG A 74 -10.33 -1.58 -19.40
CA ARG A 74 -9.97 -1.44 -20.81
C ARG A 74 -10.17 0.00 -21.25
N ASN A 75 -9.08 0.62 -21.70
CA ASN A 75 -9.13 1.94 -22.32
C ASN A 75 -9.38 1.76 -23.83
N GLU A 76 -10.59 2.07 -24.31
CA GLU A 76 -10.95 1.92 -25.73
C GLU A 76 -10.18 2.88 -26.66
N ILE A 77 -9.64 3.97 -26.13
CA ILE A 77 -8.87 4.95 -26.91
C ILE A 77 -7.50 4.38 -27.23
N THR A 78 -6.84 3.74 -26.25
CA THR A 78 -5.49 3.19 -26.42
C THR A 78 -5.50 1.70 -26.80
N GLY A 79 -6.62 1.00 -26.61
CA GLY A 79 -6.74 -0.45 -26.78
C GLY A 79 -6.12 -1.28 -25.66
N HIS A 80 -5.51 -0.64 -24.65
CA HIS A 80 -4.84 -1.31 -23.55
C HIS A 80 -5.81 -1.77 -22.45
N THR A 81 -5.56 -2.96 -21.93
CA THR A 81 -6.24 -3.51 -20.75
C THR A 81 -5.28 -3.48 -19.57
N TYR A 82 -5.77 -3.00 -18.42
CA TYR A 82 -5.03 -2.92 -17.17
C TYR A 82 -5.69 -3.79 -16.12
N ARG A 83 -4.87 -4.49 -15.34
CA ARG A 83 -5.28 -5.25 -14.15
C ARG A 83 -4.88 -4.49 -12.90
N PHE A 84 -5.82 -4.37 -11.97
CA PHE A 84 -5.62 -3.74 -10.67
C PHE A 84 -5.88 -4.80 -9.60
N PRO A 85 -4.85 -5.54 -9.15
CA PRO A 85 -5.02 -6.57 -8.14
C PRO A 85 -5.40 -5.95 -6.79
N CYS A 86 -6.32 -6.59 -6.06
CA CYS A 86 -6.69 -6.20 -4.70
C CYS A 86 -6.56 -7.39 -3.74
N GLY A 87 -7.38 -8.43 -3.93
CA GLY A 87 -7.36 -9.67 -3.12
C GLY A 87 -7.66 -9.46 -1.64
N ARG A 88 -8.41 -8.40 -1.28
CA ARG A 88 -8.56 -7.92 0.10
C ARG A 88 -10.00 -7.54 0.43
N TRP A 89 -10.34 -7.60 1.71
CA TRP A 89 -11.64 -7.16 2.19
C TRP A 89 -11.66 -5.64 2.42
N LEU A 90 -12.81 -5.05 2.14
CA LEU A 90 -13.21 -3.71 2.54
C LEU A 90 -14.36 -3.85 3.56
N GLY A 91 -14.23 -3.25 4.73
CA GLY A 91 -15.25 -3.25 5.76
C GLY A 91 -14.69 -3.08 7.18
N LYS A 92 -15.49 -2.48 8.07
CA LYS A 92 -15.11 -2.35 9.48
C LYS A 92 -14.96 -3.72 10.15
N GLY A 93 -13.89 -3.89 10.92
CA GLY A 93 -13.64 -5.09 11.72
C GLY A 93 -13.27 -6.35 10.92
N ILE A 94 -12.90 -6.21 9.65
CA ILE A 94 -12.30 -7.27 8.83
C ILE A 94 -11.00 -6.75 8.20
N ASP A 95 -10.03 -7.64 8.00
CA ASP A 95 -8.71 -7.29 7.46
C ASP A 95 -8.08 -6.13 8.27
N ASP A 96 -7.61 -5.08 7.61
CA ASP A 96 -7.07 -3.83 8.19
C ASP A 96 -8.14 -2.75 8.50
N GLY A 97 -9.42 -3.08 8.34
CA GLY A 97 -10.55 -2.19 8.58
C GLY A 97 -10.80 -1.13 7.48
N SER A 98 -10.13 -1.22 6.34
CA SER A 98 -10.28 -0.25 5.24
C SER A 98 -11.68 -0.26 4.64
N LEU A 99 -12.23 0.90 4.28
CA LEU A 99 -13.45 1.03 3.45
C LEU A 99 -13.15 1.47 2.03
N GLU A 100 -11.90 1.87 1.76
CA GLU A 100 -11.41 2.22 0.44
C GLU A 100 -9.98 1.75 0.23
N ARG A 101 -9.57 1.45 -1.00
CA ARG A 101 -8.19 1.10 -1.35
C ARG A 101 -7.79 1.77 -2.65
N ILE A 102 -6.51 2.08 -2.76
CA ILE A 102 -5.88 2.47 -4.02
C ILE A 102 -5.16 1.25 -4.55
N LEU A 103 -5.50 0.86 -5.77
CA LEU A 103 -4.93 -0.26 -6.49
C LEU A 103 -4.02 0.26 -7.60
N ILE A 104 -2.89 -0.40 -7.81
CA ILE A 104 -1.89 0.00 -8.80
C ILE A 104 -2.11 -0.80 -10.09
N GLY A 105 -2.04 -0.12 -11.23
CA GLY A 105 -2.33 -0.71 -12.54
C GLY A 105 -1.15 -1.47 -13.12
N GLU A 106 -1.41 -2.69 -13.56
CA GLU A 106 -0.52 -3.54 -14.32
C GLU A 106 -1.03 -3.61 -15.77
N LEU A 107 -0.21 -3.19 -16.73
CA LEU A 107 -0.55 -3.31 -18.15
C LEU A 107 -0.55 -4.79 -18.56
N MET A 108 -1.67 -5.27 -19.07
CA MET A 108 -1.79 -6.63 -19.59
C MET A 108 -1.21 -6.70 -21.00
N THR A 109 -0.39 -7.71 -21.28
CA THR A 109 0.04 -8.02 -22.64
C THR A 109 -1.01 -8.91 -23.33
N SER A 110 -1.21 -8.71 -24.63
CA SER A 110 -2.32 -9.27 -25.43
C SER A 110 -2.42 -10.81 -25.47
N ALA A 111 -1.41 -11.55 -25.01
CA ALA A 111 -1.46 -13.01 -24.90
C ALA A 111 -2.43 -13.51 -23.81
N ALA A 112 -2.85 -12.65 -22.88
CA ALA A 112 -3.75 -13.00 -21.77
C ALA A 112 -5.25 -12.77 -22.08
N ASP A 113 -5.58 -12.21 -23.26
CA ASP A 113 -6.96 -11.84 -23.63
C ASP A 113 -7.84 -13.08 -23.91
N GLU A 114 -7.25 -14.19 -24.37
CA GLU A 114 -8.02 -15.39 -24.74
C GLU A 114 -8.30 -16.36 -23.56
N ASP A 115 -7.42 -16.43 -22.57
CA ASP A 115 -7.54 -17.41 -21.47
C ASP A 115 -8.45 -16.95 -20.34
N LEU A 116 -8.52 -15.64 -20.08
CA LEU A 116 -9.37 -15.08 -19.01
C LEU A 116 -10.86 -15.08 -19.39
N VAL A 117 -11.19 -15.08 -20.68
CA VAL A 117 -12.57 -15.19 -21.19
C VAL A 117 -13.05 -16.65 -21.18
N LYS A 118 -12.15 -17.64 -21.28
CA LYS A 118 -12.48 -19.08 -21.39
C LYS A 118 -12.45 -19.88 -20.07
N GLN A 119 -11.79 -19.39 -19.01
CA GLN A 119 -11.87 -20.03 -17.67
C GLN A 119 -13.20 -19.74 -16.93
N CYS A 120 -14.18 -19.15 -17.63
CA CYS A 120 -15.53 -18.83 -17.19
C CYS A 120 -16.49 -20.05 -17.14
N ARG A 121 -16.19 -21.05 -16.31
CA ARG A 121 -17.23 -21.96 -15.77
C ARG A 121 -17.08 -22.09 -14.27
N THR A 122 -18.20 -22.00 -13.56
CA THR A 122 -18.32 -22.09 -12.10
C THR A 122 -17.47 -23.23 -11.53
N PRO A 123 -16.62 -22.99 -10.51
CA PRO A 123 -15.96 -24.07 -9.81
C PRO A 123 -17.00 -24.91 -9.05
N PRO A 124 -16.80 -26.23 -8.91
CA PRO A 124 -17.70 -27.08 -8.15
C PRO A 124 -17.76 -26.62 -6.69
N GLN A 125 -18.91 -26.80 -6.03
CA GLN A 125 -19.14 -26.44 -4.63
C GLN A 125 -18.05 -27.06 -3.74
N GLN A 126 -17.13 -26.22 -3.26
CA GLN A 126 -16.19 -26.59 -2.20
C GLN A 126 -16.64 -25.98 -0.87
N LYS A 127 -16.54 -26.79 0.18
CA LYS A 127 -16.94 -26.50 1.56
C LYS A 127 -16.25 -25.23 2.07
N SER A 128 -16.96 -24.50 2.94
CA SER A 128 -16.57 -23.22 3.54
C SER A 128 -15.10 -23.21 4.04
N PRO A 129 -14.26 -22.26 3.61
CA PRO A 129 -12.90 -22.17 4.11
C PRO A 129 -12.88 -21.45 5.46
N THR A 130 -12.42 -22.16 6.49
CA THR A 130 -11.94 -21.57 7.75
C THR A 130 -10.84 -20.54 7.46
N THR A 131 -10.93 -19.41 8.14
CA THR A 131 -10.15 -18.19 7.97
C THR A 131 -8.65 -18.45 8.15
N ALA A 132 -7.91 -18.59 7.05
CA ALA A 132 -6.46 -18.55 7.03
C ALA A 132 -6.01 -17.45 6.06
N ARG A 133 -5.29 -16.47 6.62
CA ARG A 133 -4.72 -15.29 5.97
C ARG A 133 -3.95 -15.69 4.70
N ARG A 134 -4.40 -15.21 3.54
CA ARG A 134 -3.54 -15.10 2.37
C ARG A 134 -2.97 -13.68 2.36
N LEU A 135 -1.73 -13.57 2.84
CA LEU A 135 -0.86 -12.47 2.44
C LEU A 135 -0.74 -12.55 0.92
N SER A 136 -0.96 -11.44 0.22
CA SER A 136 -0.73 -11.32 -1.21
C SER A 136 0.77 -11.52 -1.49
N ILE A 137 1.16 -12.76 -1.78
CA ILE A 137 2.45 -13.16 -2.35
C ILE A 137 2.17 -14.35 -3.28
N THR A 138 2.78 -14.32 -4.47
CA THR A 138 2.94 -15.36 -5.50
C THR A 138 1.72 -15.81 -6.32
N SER A 139 1.56 -15.19 -7.47
CA SER A 139 1.41 -15.92 -8.74
C SER A 139 2.71 -15.71 -9.53
N LEU A 140 3.74 -16.54 -9.35
CA LEU A 140 4.13 -17.51 -10.39
C LEU A 140 5.13 -18.61 -9.91
N THR A 141 5.35 -18.78 -8.60
CA THR A 141 6.09 -19.95 -8.10
C THR A 141 5.41 -20.52 -6.86
N GLY A 142 4.99 -21.78 -6.91
CA GLY A 142 4.21 -22.47 -5.87
C GLY A 142 4.96 -22.74 -4.56
N LYS A 143 5.56 -21.74 -3.93
CA LYS A 143 6.20 -21.86 -2.60
C LYS A 143 5.63 -20.83 -1.63
N ASN A 144 4.77 -21.30 -0.73
CA ASN A 144 4.16 -20.54 0.38
C ASN A 144 5.14 -20.21 1.53
N ALA A 145 6.41 -19.90 1.25
CA ALA A 145 7.40 -19.63 2.30
C ALA A 145 7.52 -18.13 2.57
N LYS A 146 7.42 -17.72 3.84
CA LYS A 146 7.74 -16.35 4.27
C LYS A 146 9.20 -16.06 3.88
N PRO A 147 9.52 -14.92 3.23
CA PRO A 147 10.88 -14.63 2.80
C PRO A 147 11.82 -14.56 4.01
N ASN A 148 13.04 -15.06 3.85
CA ASN A 148 14.07 -14.96 4.88
C ASN A 148 14.71 -13.56 4.89
N ALA A 149 15.50 -13.25 5.92
CA ALA A 149 16.17 -11.96 6.08
C ALA A 149 16.98 -11.52 4.84
N GLY A 150 17.73 -12.43 4.21
CA GLY A 150 18.53 -12.14 3.02
C GLY A 150 17.67 -11.77 1.81
N GLN A 151 16.58 -12.50 1.57
CA GLN A 151 15.63 -12.20 0.49
C GLN A 151 14.93 -10.84 0.70
N ILE A 152 14.64 -10.49 1.96
CA ILE A 152 14.05 -9.19 2.29
C ILE A 152 15.04 -8.05 2.01
N GLN A 153 16.30 -8.22 2.39
CA GLN A 153 17.36 -7.24 2.13
C GLN A 153 17.65 -7.08 0.62
N GLU A 154 17.64 -8.18 -0.12
CA GLU A 154 17.75 -8.16 -1.59
C GLU A 154 16.57 -7.41 -2.22
N GLY A 155 15.34 -7.73 -1.82
CA GLY A 155 14.13 -7.10 -2.35
C GLY A 155 14.09 -5.57 -2.16
N ILE A 156 14.57 -5.06 -1.02
CA ILE A 156 14.67 -3.60 -0.84
C ILE A 156 15.77 -2.96 -1.68
N GLY A 157 16.91 -3.64 -1.83
CA GLY A 157 17.98 -3.21 -2.74
C GLY A 157 17.49 -3.15 -4.19
N GLU A 158 16.74 -4.14 -4.64
CA GLU A 158 16.14 -4.19 -5.98
C GLU A 158 15.11 -3.08 -6.19
N ALA A 159 14.19 -2.88 -5.25
CA ALA A 159 13.17 -1.84 -5.33
C ALA A 159 13.79 -0.44 -5.47
N VAL A 160 14.78 -0.12 -4.62
CA VAL A 160 15.50 1.15 -4.69
C VAL A 160 16.30 1.25 -5.99
N ASN A 161 17.02 0.20 -6.41
CA ASN A 161 17.75 0.19 -7.67
C ASN A 161 16.83 0.45 -8.89
N ASN A 162 15.61 -0.08 -8.87
CA ASN A 162 14.64 0.17 -9.94
C ASN A 162 14.19 1.64 -9.97
N ILE A 163 14.02 2.28 -8.82
CA ILE A 163 13.74 3.73 -8.71
C ILE A 163 14.95 4.54 -9.23
N VAL A 164 16.16 4.20 -8.81
CA VAL A 164 17.40 4.86 -9.29
C VAL A 164 17.50 4.75 -10.82
N LYS A 165 17.32 3.55 -11.38
CA LYS A 165 17.32 3.33 -12.84
C LYS A 165 16.25 4.15 -13.55
N HIS A 166 15.07 4.31 -12.95
CA HIS A 166 14.01 5.15 -13.51
C HIS A 166 14.47 6.61 -13.68
N PHE A 167 15.14 7.20 -12.68
CA PHE A 167 15.60 8.58 -12.78
C PHE A 167 16.78 8.77 -13.74
N HIS A 168 17.59 7.74 -13.97
CA HIS A 168 18.65 7.76 -14.97
C HIS A 168 18.14 7.65 -16.41
N LYS A 169 16.90 7.19 -16.62
CA LYS A 169 16.29 7.15 -17.96
C LYS A 169 15.82 8.55 -18.39
N PRO A 170 15.89 8.85 -19.71
CA PRO A 170 15.24 10.03 -20.27
C PRO A 170 13.75 10.07 -19.91
N GLU A 171 13.20 11.26 -19.66
CA GLU A 171 11.82 11.42 -19.18
C GLU A 171 10.78 10.70 -20.07
N LYS A 172 10.99 10.71 -21.39
CA LYS A 172 10.12 10.04 -22.38
C LYS A 172 10.12 8.50 -22.28
N GLU A 173 11.13 7.92 -21.65
CA GLU A 173 11.31 6.47 -21.48
C GLU A 173 10.99 5.99 -20.06
N ARG A 174 10.62 6.91 -19.17
CA ARG A 174 10.28 6.58 -17.79
C ARG A 174 8.96 5.81 -17.75
N GLY A 175 8.96 4.72 -16.99
CA GLY A 175 7.75 3.97 -16.64
C GLY A 175 6.98 4.66 -15.52
N SER A 176 5.95 4.00 -14.97
CA SER A 176 5.21 4.54 -13.83
C SER A 176 6.04 4.50 -12.55
N LEU A 177 6.31 5.67 -11.95
CA LEU A 177 6.95 5.76 -10.63
C LEU A 177 6.05 5.19 -9.52
N THR A 178 4.74 5.35 -9.66
CA THR A 178 3.73 4.77 -8.77
C THR A 178 3.83 3.26 -8.69
N LEU A 179 4.11 2.59 -9.82
CA LEU A 179 4.37 1.14 -9.84
C LEU A 179 5.67 0.77 -9.10
N LEU A 180 6.72 1.58 -9.23
CA LEU A 180 8.00 1.34 -8.54
C LEU A 180 7.92 1.60 -7.02
N LEU A 181 7.01 2.48 -6.60
CA LEU A 181 6.78 2.75 -5.18
C LEU A 181 5.81 1.74 -4.56
N CYS A 182 4.63 1.56 -5.18
CA CYS A 182 3.48 0.86 -4.58
C CYS A 182 3.10 -0.46 -5.27
N GLY A 183 3.78 -0.86 -6.35
CA GLY A 183 3.54 -2.15 -7.00
C GLY A 183 4.00 -3.34 -6.15
N GLU A 184 3.72 -4.56 -6.61
CA GLU A 184 4.03 -5.81 -5.88
C GLU A 184 5.51 -5.94 -5.50
N ASN A 185 6.41 -5.47 -6.37
CA ASN A 185 7.87 -5.44 -6.14
C ASN A 185 8.39 -4.02 -5.86
N GLY A 186 7.50 -3.13 -5.42
CA GLY A 186 7.82 -1.74 -5.14
C GLY A 186 8.45 -1.53 -3.76
N LEU A 187 8.89 -0.30 -3.52
CA LEU A 187 9.53 0.10 -2.26
C LEU A 187 8.63 -0.13 -1.04
N VAL A 188 7.33 0.14 -1.16
CA VAL A 188 6.34 -0.08 -0.08
C VAL A 188 6.31 -1.55 0.30
N ALA A 189 6.12 -2.44 -0.67
CA ALA A 189 6.06 -3.89 -0.43
C ALA A 189 7.37 -4.40 0.20
N ALA A 190 8.52 -3.92 -0.26
CA ALA A 190 9.82 -4.30 0.30
C ALA A 190 9.98 -3.83 1.76
N LEU A 191 9.59 -2.59 2.08
CA LEU A 191 9.61 -2.07 3.45
C LEU A 191 8.59 -2.79 4.35
N GLU A 192 7.41 -3.13 3.84
CA GLU A 192 6.44 -3.95 4.58
C GLU A 192 7.06 -5.28 5.03
N GLN A 193 7.83 -5.95 4.16
CA GLN A 193 8.51 -7.19 4.54
C GLN A 193 9.55 -6.97 5.65
N VAL A 194 10.31 -5.87 5.61
CA VAL A 194 11.24 -5.50 6.69
C VAL A 194 10.49 -5.32 8.02
N PHE A 195 9.40 -4.56 8.00
CA PHE A 195 8.59 -4.27 9.18
C PHE A 195 7.78 -5.48 9.67
N HIS A 196 7.53 -6.49 8.83
CA HIS A 196 6.89 -7.75 9.25
C HIS A 196 7.89 -8.83 9.71
N HIS A 197 9.19 -8.64 9.49
CA HIS A 197 10.20 -9.59 9.96
C HIS A 197 10.33 -9.52 11.49
N GLY A 198 10.12 -10.66 12.15
CA GLY A 198 10.10 -10.75 13.62
C GLY A 198 8.94 -9.98 14.28
N PHE A 199 7.92 -9.57 13.53
CA PHE A 199 6.74 -8.93 14.13
C PHE A 199 5.96 -9.94 14.97
N LYS A 200 5.83 -9.69 16.27
CA LYS A 200 5.08 -10.55 17.18
C LYS A 200 3.62 -10.46 16.79
N SER A 201 3.06 -11.53 16.24
CA SER A 201 1.62 -11.64 16.05
C SER A 201 0.96 -11.85 17.41
N ALA A 202 0.86 -10.78 18.20
CA ALA A 202 0.23 -10.82 19.50
C ALA A 202 -1.29 -10.98 19.29
N ARG A 203 -1.78 -12.22 19.37
CA ARG A 203 -3.23 -12.52 19.46
C ARG A 203 -3.77 -12.19 20.85
N ILE A 204 -3.44 -11.03 21.39
CA ILE A 204 -3.98 -10.61 22.68
C ILE A 204 -5.42 -10.16 22.38
N PHE A 205 -6.39 -11.03 22.69
CA PHE A 205 -7.84 -10.85 22.51
C PHE A 205 -8.36 -10.78 21.06
N HIS A 206 -7.86 -11.62 20.14
CA HIS A 206 -8.39 -11.74 18.76
C HIS A 206 -8.27 -10.50 17.86
N LYS A 207 -7.61 -9.42 18.30
CA LYS A 207 -7.37 -8.24 17.45
C LYS A 207 -6.12 -8.45 16.59
N ASN A 208 -6.23 -8.19 15.29
CA ASN A 208 -5.08 -8.13 14.41
C ASN A 208 -4.21 -6.93 14.80
N VAL A 209 -2.90 -7.13 14.89
CA VAL A 209 -1.91 -6.07 15.12
C VAL A 209 -1.22 -5.77 13.80
N PHE A 210 -1.12 -4.50 13.45
CA PHE A 210 -0.55 -3.99 12.20
C PHE A 210 0.73 -3.20 12.45
N ILE A 211 1.53 -3.01 11.40
CA ILE A 211 2.71 -2.12 11.44
C ILE A 211 2.30 -0.72 11.91
N TRP A 212 1.13 -0.24 11.46
CA TRP A 212 0.62 1.06 11.85
C TRP A 212 0.31 1.18 13.35
N ASP A 213 -0.04 0.08 14.03
CA ASP A 213 -0.25 0.12 15.49
C ASP A 213 1.09 0.30 16.24
N PHE A 214 2.20 -0.14 15.66
CA PHE A 214 3.53 0.13 16.19
C PHE A 214 3.92 1.60 15.97
N ILE A 215 3.66 2.13 14.77
CA ILE A 215 3.90 3.55 14.44
C ILE A 215 3.10 4.48 15.36
N GLU A 216 1.82 4.21 15.60
CA GLU A 216 0.99 4.99 16.55
C GLU A 216 1.55 4.96 17.97
N ARG A 217 2.08 3.82 18.43
CA ARG A 217 2.73 3.72 19.75
C ARG A 217 4.04 4.49 19.81
N ALA A 218 4.79 4.54 18.71
CA ALA A 218 6.01 5.33 18.62
C ALA A 218 5.70 6.83 18.70
N VAL A 219 4.66 7.32 18.00
CA VAL A 219 4.19 8.71 18.13
C VAL A 219 3.82 9.04 19.57
N ALA A 220 2.99 8.21 20.21
CA ALA A 220 2.60 8.43 21.60
C ALA A 220 3.82 8.52 22.54
N TYR A 221 4.85 7.71 22.31
CA TYR A 221 6.09 7.79 23.06
C TYR A 221 6.85 9.10 22.82
N PHE A 222 7.06 9.49 21.56
CA PHE A 222 7.80 10.71 21.22
C PHE A 222 7.10 11.98 21.70
N GLU A 223 5.77 12.08 21.58
CA GLU A 223 5.00 13.23 22.06
C GLU A 223 5.03 13.38 23.59
N THR A 224 5.09 12.27 24.33
CA THR A 224 5.25 12.32 25.81
C THR A 224 6.67 12.70 26.24
N THR A 225 7.69 12.32 25.45
CA THR A 225 9.09 12.56 25.79
C THR A 225 9.52 14.00 25.43
N ASP A 226 8.95 14.59 24.37
CA ASP A 226 9.19 15.99 23.97
C ASP A 226 8.79 17.00 25.06
N GLN A 227 7.84 16.62 25.92
CA GLN A 227 7.36 17.44 27.05
C GLN A 227 8.32 17.44 28.26
N ILE A 228 9.31 16.55 28.30
CA ILE A 228 10.12 16.26 29.50
C ILE A 228 11.58 16.74 29.37
N LEU A 229 12.10 16.96 28.16
CA LEU A 229 13.52 17.23 27.93
C LEU A 229 13.83 18.69 27.60
N ASP A 230 14.50 19.37 28.54
CA ASP A 230 15.18 20.65 28.36
C ASP A 230 16.66 20.43 28.00
N SER A 231 17.01 20.85 26.77
CA SER A 231 18.32 21.35 26.30
C SER A 231 19.56 20.41 26.25
N GLU A 232 20.00 20.08 25.03
CA GLU A 232 21.40 19.91 24.57
C GLU A 232 21.42 19.84 23.02
N ASP A 233 22.51 20.21 22.34
CA ASP A 233 22.51 20.43 20.87
C ASP A 233 22.32 19.15 20.03
N ASP A 234 22.85 17.99 20.45
CA ASP A 234 22.59 16.70 19.78
C ASP A 234 21.13 16.24 19.94
N VAL A 235 20.42 16.75 20.95
CA VAL A 235 18.98 16.54 21.14
C VAL A 235 18.18 17.24 20.05
N LEU A 236 18.67 18.34 19.47
CA LEU A 236 17.89 19.16 18.53
C LEU A 236 17.59 18.45 17.20
N ILE A 237 18.55 17.72 16.64
CA ILE A 237 18.36 16.98 15.36
C ILE A 237 17.41 15.80 15.56
N GLN A 238 17.57 15.06 16.67
CA GLN A 238 16.67 13.97 17.02
C GLN A 238 15.26 14.50 17.32
N LYS A 239 15.15 15.62 18.04
CA LYS A 239 13.89 16.32 18.33
C LYS A 239 13.21 16.81 17.05
N SER A 240 13.96 17.33 16.10
CA SER A 240 13.45 17.73 14.78
C SER A 240 12.90 16.53 14.00
N SER A 241 13.65 15.42 13.95
CA SER A 241 13.22 14.18 13.28
C SER A 241 11.98 13.57 13.93
N CYS A 242 11.88 13.60 15.27
CA CYS A 242 10.69 13.17 16.01
C CYS A 242 9.47 14.03 15.68
N LYS A 243 9.65 15.36 15.60
CA LYS A 243 8.56 16.29 15.26
C LYS A 243 8.04 16.06 13.85
N THR A 244 8.92 15.91 12.86
CA THR A 244 8.49 15.61 11.49
C THR A 244 7.80 14.25 11.41
N PHE A 245 8.32 13.23 12.10
CA PHE A 245 7.68 11.92 12.18
C PHE A 245 6.25 12.01 12.76
N CYS A 246 6.07 12.68 13.90
CA CYS A 246 4.76 12.82 14.54
C CYS A 246 3.78 13.63 13.68
N HIS A 247 4.24 14.75 13.09
CA HIS A 247 3.44 15.57 12.18
C HIS A 247 2.85 14.75 11.03
N TYR A 248 3.68 13.97 10.33
CA TYR A 248 3.24 13.17 9.18
C TYR A 248 2.28 12.05 9.60
N VAL A 249 2.58 11.34 10.69
CA VAL A 249 1.69 10.27 11.17
C VAL A 249 0.33 10.84 11.62
N ASN A 250 0.32 12.00 12.28
CA ASN A 250 -0.91 12.68 12.70
C ASN A 250 -1.71 13.20 11.50
N ALA A 251 -1.06 13.75 10.48
CA ALA A 251 -1.70 14.13 9.22
C ALA A 251 -2.36 12.93 8.52
N ILE A 252 -1.66 11.78 8.43
CA ILE A 252 -2.22 10.55 7.87
C ILE A 252 -3.42 10.04 8.70
N ASN A 253 -3.37 10.18 10.02
CA ASN A 253 -4.45 9.74 10.91
C ASN A 253 -5.69 10.64 10.83
N THR A 254 -5.51 11.93 10.56
CA THR A 254 -6.58 12.94 10.52
C THR A 254 -7.13 13.17 9.11
N ALA A 255 -6.47 12.64 8.08
CA ALA A 255 -6.93 12.68 6.71
C ALA A 255 -8.39 12.18 6.61
N PRO A 256 -9.29 12.88 5.86
CA PRO A 256 -10.71 12.55 5.74
C PRO A 256 -10.91 11.37 4.78
N ARG A 257 -10.27 10.25 5.11
CA ARG A 257 -10.18 9.03 4.30
C ARG A 257 -10.45 7.81 5.16
N ASN A 258 -11.10 6.82 4.56
CA ASN A 258 -11.43 5.58 5.26
C ASN A 258 -10.44 4.47 4.90
N ILE A 259 -9.15 4.83 4.88
CA ILE A 259 -8.06 3.90 4.62
C ILE A 259 -7.74 3.07 5.88
N GLY A 260 -7.49 1.80 5.65
CA GLY A 260 -7.06 0.85 6.67
C GLY A 260 -5.60 1.05 7.08
N LYS A 261 -5.19 0.27 8.08
CA LYS A 261 -3.85 0.35 8.68
C LYS A 261 -2.72 0.09 7.67
N ASP A 262 -2.91 -0.84 6.73
CA ASP A 262 -1.93 -1.12 5.66
C ASP A 262 -1.83 0.08 4.70
N GLY A 263 -2.98 0.65 4.30
CA GLY A 263 -3.02 1.85 3.45
C GLY A 263 -2.35 3.07 4.08
N LYS A 264 -2.48 3.25 5.40
CA LYS A 264 -1.75 4.30 6.13
C LYS A 264 -0.23 4.09 6.09
N PHE A 265 0.24 2.85 6.24
CA PHE A 265 1.66 2.53 6.12
C PHE A 265 2.19 2.82 4.70
N GLN A 266 1.43 2.44 3.66
CA GLN A 266 1.77 2.78 2.28
C GLN A 266 1.94 4.28 2.07
N ILE A 267 1.00 5.11 2.55
CA ILE A 267 1.09 6.57 2.45
C ILE A 267 2.30 7.10 3.21
N PHE A 268 2.55 6.59 4.42
CA PHE A 268 3.73 6.97 5.22
C PHE A 268 5.04 6.72 4.47
N VAL A 269 5.18 5.55 3.83
CA VAL A 269 6.35 5.25 3.00
C VAL A 269 6.43 6.22 1.81
N CYS A 270 5.32 6.44 1.09
CA CYS A 270 5.30 7.35 -0.06
C CYS A 270 5.72 8.77 0.31
N LEU A 271 5.14 9.34 1.37
CA LEU A 271 5.45 10.68 1.86
C LEU A 271 6.89 10.76 2.39
N GLY A 272 7.32 9.79 3.20
CA GLY A 272 8.69 9.73 3.69
C GLY A 272 9.71 9.62 2.56
N THR A 273 9.38 8.94 1.47
CA THR A 273 10.22 8.85 0.27
C THR A 273 10.24 10.17 -0.49
N ARG A 274 9.07 10.79 -0.74
CA ARG A 274 8.93 12.11 -1.41
C ARG A 274 9.77 13.18 -0.72
N ASP A 275 9.68 13.23 0.60
CA ASP A 275 10.29 14.29 1.42
C ASP A 275 11.65 13.89 2.02
N ARG A 276 12.17 12.71 1.63
CA ARG A 276 13.51 12.20 1.99
C ARG A 276 13.69 11.93 3.49
N LEU A 277 12.60 11.65 4.19
CA LEU A 277 12.54 11.48 5.64
C LEU A 277 12.71 10.03 6.11
N LEU A 278 12.53 9.02 5.24
CA LEU A 278 12.66 7.61 5.64
C LEU A 278 14.00 7.27 6.33
N PRO A 279 15.17 7.73 5.84
CA PRO A 279 16.45 7.49 6.51
C PRO A 279 16.54 8.08 7.92
N GLN A 280 15.72 9.08 8.24
CA GLN A 280 15.64 9.69 9.58
C GLN A 280 14.61 8.99 10.46
N TRP A 281 13.47 8.56 9.90
CA TRP A 281 12.39 7.93 10.66
C TRP A 281 12.65 6.47 11.04
N ILE A 282 13.35 5.71 10.19
CA ILE A 282 13.62 4.29 10.46
C ILE A 282 14.48 4.10 11.72
N PRO A 283 15.59 4.84 11.93
CA PRO A 283 16.35 4.79 13.18
C PRO A 283 15.50 5.13 14.41
N LEU A 284 14.65 6.16 14.34
CA LEU A 284 13.76 6.53 15.44
C LEU A 284 12.85 5.36 15.83
N LEU A 285 12.27 4.67 14.84
CA LEU A 285 11.44 3.50 15.07
C LEU A 285 12.25 2.34 15.68
N ALA A 286 13.47 2.10 15.21
CA ALA A 286 14.36 1.08 15.75
C ALA A 286 14.77 1.32 17.21
N GLU A 287 14.90 2.59 17.61
CA GLU A 287 15.27 3.03 18.96
C GLU A 287 14.05 3.18 19.89
N CYS A 288 12.83 3.19 19.35
CA CYS A 288 11.61 3.33 20.14
C CYS A 288 11.44 2.16 21.13
N PRO A 289 11.28 2.40 22.44
CA PRO A 289 11.13 1.33 23.44
C PRO A 289 9.97 0.36 23.16
N ALA A 290 8.93 0.81 22.45
CA ALA A 290 7.79 -0.01 22.05
C ALA A 290 8.19 -1.22 21.18
N ILE A 291 9.33 -1.14 20.47
CA ILE A 291 9.81 -2.20 19.58
C ILE A 291 10.03 -3.52 20.33
N THR A 292 10.51 -3.48 21.57
CA THR A 292 10.78 -4.68 22.40
C THR A 292 9.53 -5.50 22.68
N ARG A 293 8.37 -4.82 22.79
CA ARG A 293 7.06 -5.45 23.06
C ARG A 293 6.43 -6.03 21.80
N MET A 294 6.68 -5.43 20.63
CA MET A 294 6.02 -5.77 19.37
C MET A 294 6.87 -6.60 18.41
N TYR A 295 8.18 -6.68 18.63
CA TYR A 295 9.11 -7.42 17.78
C TYR A 295 9.95 -8.43 18.58
N GLU A 296 10.23 -9.57 17.95
CA GLU A 296 11.21 -10.57 18.38
C GLU A 296 12.63 -10.00 18.34
N GLU A 297 13.55 -10.57 19.10
CA GLU A 297 14.95 -10.10 19.14
C GLU A 297 15.68 -10.28 17.81
N SER A 298 15.26 -11.25 17.01
CA SER A 298 15.76 -11.51 15.65
C SER A 298 15.15 -10.59 14.58
N ALA A 299 14.27 -9.65 14.95
CA ALA A 299 13.65 -8.74 13.98
C ALA A 299 14.69 -7.86 13.27
N LEU A 300 14.51 -7.63 11.96
CA LEU A 300 15.46 -6.82 11.18
C LEU A 300 15.56 -5.38 11.69
N LEU A 301 14.43 -4.81 12.13
CA LEU A 301 14.38 -3.48 12.72
C LEU A 301 15.10 -3.36 14.07
N ARG A 302 15.42 -4.49 14.71
CA ARG A 302 16.20 -4.52 15.97
C ARG A 302 17.67 -4.82 15.74
N ASP A 303 18.06 -5.21 14.53
CA ASP A 303 19.46 -5.38 14.15
C ASP A 303 20.05 -4.06 13.61
N ARG A 304 20.98 -3.49 14.37
CA ARG A 304 21.64 -2.22 14.03
C ARG A 304 22.37 -2.28 12.69
N MET A 305 22.93 -3.43 12.32
CA MET A 305 23.63 -3.59 11.05
C MET A 305 22.64 -3.52 9.88
N THR A 306 21.51 -4.24 9.98
CA THR A 306 20.44 -4.17 8.99
C THR A 306 19.84 -2.77 8.89
N VAL A 307 19.56 -2.10 10.02
CA VAL A 307 19.04 -0.72 10.02
C VAL A 307 20.00 0.23 9.32
N ASN A 308 21.31 0.15 9.59
CA ASN A 308 22.31 0.96 8.91
C ASN A 308 22.42 0.66 7.40
N SER A 309 22.30 -0.61 7.02
CA SER A 309 22.26 -1.00 5.60
C SER A 309 21.03 -0.42 4.90
N LEU A 310 19.87 -0.48 5.55
CA LEU A 310 18.61 0.08 5.07
C LEU A 310 18.68 1.59 4.86
N ILE A 311 19.26 2.32 5.82
CA ILE A 311 19.52 3.76 5.69
C ILE A 311 20.34 4.05 4.43
N ARG A 312 21.46 3.34 4.23
CA ARG A 312 22.34 3.54 3.06
C ARG A 312 21.62 3.26 1.74
N ILE A 313 20.82 2.20 1.69
CA ILE A 313 20.01 1.86 0.52
C ILE A 313 19.02 3.00 0.22
N LEU A 314 18.30 3.49 1.23
CA LEU A 314 17.33 4.56 1.05
C LEU A 314 17.96 5.92 0.75
N GLN A 315 19.20 6.17 1.20
CA GLN A 315 19.96 7.36 0.83
C GLN A 315 20.23 7.43 -0.68
N ALA A 316 20.32 6.29 -1.38
CA ALA A 316 20.57 6.25 -2.82
C ALA A 316 19.46 6.89 -3.67
N ILE A 317 18.26 7.10 -3.11
CA ILE A 317 17.16 7.79 -3.80
C ILE A 317 16.91 9.21 -3.30
N GLN A 318 17.68 9.70 -2.31
CA GLN A 318 17.48 11.04 -1.75
C GLN A 318 17.81 12.16 -2.73
N ASP A 319 18.70 11.95 -3.70
CA ASP A 319 19.06 13.00 -4.65
C ASP A 319 17.99 13.24 -5.73
N PHE A 320 17.00 12.35 -5.84
CA PHE A 320 15.93 12.46 -6.82
C PHE A 320 14.71 13.22 -6.28
N THR A 321 14.07 14.00 -7.15
CA THR A 321 12.78 14.62 -6.83
C THR A 321 11.67 13.65 -7.19
N ILE A 322 11.05 13.07 -6.17
CA ILE A 322 9.94 12.13 -6.31
C ILE A 322 8.64 12.92 -6.30
N VAL A 323 7.85 12.79 -7.35
CA VAL A 323 6.51 13.39 -7.46
C VAL A 323 5.49 12.26 -7.32
N LEU A 324 4.63 12.37 -6.31
CA LEU A 324 3.57 11.39 -6.07
C LEU A 324 2.32 11.76 -6.86
N GLU A 325 1.63 10.75 -7.40
CA GLU A 325 0.30 10.94 -7.97
C GLU A 325 -0.68 11.42 -6.90
N GLY A 326 -1.55 12.37 -7.27
CA GLY A 326 -2.54 12.93 -6.36
C GLY A 326 -3.49 11.87 -5.76
N SER A 327 -3.74 10.78 -6.48
CA SER A 327 -4.56 9.66 -5.97
C SER A 327 -3.95 9.01 -4.72
N LEU A 328 -2.62 8.88 -4.65
CA LEU A 328 -1.90 8.25 -3.51
C LEU A 328 -2.06 9.06 -2.23
N ILE A 329 -1.94 10.38 -2.32
CA ILE A 329 -1.87 11.29 -1.17
C ILE A 329 -3.13 12.14 -0.97
N LYS A 330 -4.20 11.87 -1.71
CA LYS A 330 -5.45 12.63 -1.64
C LYS A 330 -5.89 12.81 -0.19
N GLY A 331 -6.20 14.05 0.21
CA GLY A 331 -6.70 14.37 1.55
C GLY A 331 -5.66 14.31 2.68
N VAL A 332 -4.40 14.02 2.40
CA VAL A 332 -3.32 14.08 3.40
C VAL A 332 -2.57 15.38 3.19
N ASP A 333 -2.68 16.30 4.15
CA ASP A 333 -2.02 17.60 4.13
C ASP A 333 -0.84 17.60 5.12
N VAL A 334 0.38 17.72 4.60
CA VAL A 334 1.65 17.59 5.34
C VAL A 334 2.63 18.69 4.99
#